data_AF-A0A842VHL0-F1
#
_entry.id   AF-A0A842VHL0-F1
#
_cell.length_a   1.000
_cell.length_b   1.000
_cell.length_c   1.000
_cell.angle_alpha   90.00
_cell.angle_beta   90.00
_cell.angle_gamma   90.00
#
_symmetry.space_group_name_H-M   'P 1'
#
loop_
_entity.id
_entity.type
_entity.pdbx_description
1 polymer ?
#
loop_
_entity_poly.entity_id
_entity_poly.type
_entity_poly.pdbx_seq_one_letter_code
_entity_poly.pdbx_strand_id
1 'polypeptide(L)'
;MKSRNNKNSGFTERLLHLISEPKFIKFENILREPNFFKIVGRTHYERWHSCFLGWILDPSGSHLLLDYPLRRFLLLLLDNRCLTGKNKNENILNLLPTVEFKDVEVFPNENFSRETSITGVGRFDIFISGKLHGMDNKVKGFNSIIELKIDSLPDKRQSIKYADWLFQNHPDDVNLLIYLTPILNGSSKSTVGDKRWYCLDYQLLNDKFFLPLIENPNLNEKVKPFIIQYIKNLKIRYRGIKMAITEEEKKIALSLYERYSDVFDSIYDALVAEGAIDYSTTDLKDTGGRASGRLAVKINKRVFANETVRLLLKDILEYIVDEKLIYKLPLPWGPSNKRYVLSNEPEAKHPNGREFFYPIKYKEFTIETHYARERALKVISDLCKKLEIDFEIIDT
;
A
#
# COMPACT_ATOMS: atom_id res chain seq x y z
N MET A 1 24.64 3.04 -40.53
CA MET A 1 24.11 1.80 -39.92
C MET A 1 24.95 1.21 -38.76
N LYS A 2 25.84 1.97 -38.09
CA LYS A 2 26.72 1.41 -37.02
C LYS A 2 26.42 1.83 -35.57
N SER A 3 25.47 2.74 -35.29
CA SER A 3 25.27 3.27 -33.92
C SER A 3 24.16 2.60 -33.09
N ARG A 4 23.34 1.70 -33.67
CA ARG A 4 22.29 0.99 -32.91
C ARG A 4 22.81 -0.21 -32.09
N ASN A 5 23.93 -0.82 -32.49
CA ASN A 5 24.43 -2.05 -31.83
C ASN A 5 25.09 -1.83 -30.46
N ASN A 6 25.67 -0.65 -30.19
CA ASN A 6 26.46 -0.43 -28.97
C ASN A 6 25.63 -0.04 -27.73
N LYS A 7 24.39 0.45 -27.91
CA LYS A 7 23.47 0.71 -26.79
C LYS A 7 22.69 -0.55 -26.38
N ASN A 8 22.36 -1.42 -27.35
CA ASN A 8 21.68 -2.70 -27.10
C ASN A 8 22.57 -3.71 -26.36
N SER A 9 23.88 -3.71 -26.61
CA SER A 9 24.83 -4.57 -25.87
C SER A 9 24.86 -4.21 -24.38
N GLY A 10 24.92 -2.91 -24.05
CA GLY A 10 24.94 -2.43 -22.67
C GLY A 10 23.63 -2.67 -21.90
N PHE A 11 22.46 -2.55 -22.53
CA PHE A 11 21.19 -2.89 -21.88
C PHE A 11 21.07 -4.40 -21.63
N THR A 12 21.38 -5.22 -22.63
CA THR A 12 21.31 -6.69 -22.52
C THR A 12 22.26 -7.20 -21.44
N GLU A 13 23.47 -6.66 -21.36
CA GLU A 13 24.45 -6.99 -20.32
C GLU A 13 23.94 -6.60 -18.92
N ARG A 14 23.38 -5.39 -18.75
CA ARG A 14 22.81 -4.97 -17.46
C ARG A 14 21.56 -5.75 -17.08
N LEU A 15 20.75 -6.17 -18.05
CA LEU A 15 19.63 -7.07 -17.83
C LEU A 15 20.12 -8.45 -17.36
N LEU A 16 21.19 -8.98 -17.97
CA LEU A 16 21.84 -10.22 -17.54
C LEU A 16 22.38 -10.10 -16.10
N HIS A 17 22.97 -8.96 -15.73
CA HIS A 17 23.39 -8.69 -14.36
C HIS A 17 22.21 -8.64 -13.39
N LEU A 18 21.10 -8.00 -13.75
CA LEU A 18 19.90 -7.95 -12.93
C LEU A 18 19.35 -9.36 -12.66
N ILE A 19 19.16 -10.18 -13.70
CA ILE A 19 18.59 -11.53 -13.52
C ILE A 19 19.54 -12.48 -12.77
N SER A 20 20.84 -12.17 -12.74
CA SER A 20 21.86 -12.92 -12.01
C SER A 20 22.10 -12.38 -10.58
N GLU A 21 21.49 -11.25 -10.20
CA GLU A 21 21.65 -10.65 -8.90
C GLU A 21 21.03 -11.55 -7.81
N PRO A 22 21.80 -11.97 -6.77
CA PRO A 22 21.27 -12.85 -5.73
C PRO A 22 20.00 -12.31 -5.05
N LYS A 23 19.91 -10.99 -4.85
CA LYS A 23 18.71 -10.34 -4.32
C LYS A 23 17.52 -10.42 -5.27
N PHE A 24 17.75 -10.33 -6.59
CA PHE A 24 16.70 -10.45 -7.60
C PHE A 24 16.17 -11.89 -7.63
N ILE A 25 17.07 -12.88 -7.65
CA ILE A 25 16.71 -14.31 -7.58
C ILE A 25 15.93 -14.60 -6.30
N LYS A 26 16.37 -14.07 -5.15
CA LYS A 26 15.64 -14.21 -3.88
C LYS A 26 14.23 -13.60 -3.97
N PHE A 27 14.12 -12.40 -4.53
CA PHE A 27 12.85 -11.71 -4.71
C PHE A 27 11.91 -12.48 -5.65
N GLU A 28 12.43 -13.01 -6.75
CA GLU A 28 11.70 -13.84 -7.69
C GLU A 28 11.17 -15.12 -7.02
N ASN A 29 12.02 -15.81 -6.24
CA ASN A 29 11.64 -17.02 -5.52
C ASN A 29 10.49 -16.76 -4.53
N ILE A 30 10.51 -15.63 -3.82
CA ILE A 30 9.40 -15.23 -2.92
C ILE A 30 8.07 -15.09 -3.69
N LEU A 31 8.11 -14.57 -4.92
CA LEU A 31 6.91 -14.35 -5.73
C LEU A 31 6.40 -15.62 -6.43
N ARG A 32 7.31 -16.52 -6.81
CA ARG A 32 7.02 -17.77 -7.54
C ARG A 32 6.69 -18.95 -6.64
N GLU A 33 6.90 -18.83 -5.34
CA GLU A 33 6.67 -19.93 -4.40
C GLU A 33 5.25 -20.52 -4.54
N PRO A 34 5.11 -21.85 -4.60
CA PRO A 34 3.81 -22.51 -4.61
C PRO A 34 2.97 -22.09 -3.40
N ASN A 35 1.69 -21.81 -3.64
CA ASN A 35 0.77 -21.40 -2.60
C ASN A 35 -0.50 -22.24 -2.66
N PHE A 36 -0.92 -22.81 -1.52
CA PHE A 36 -2.10 -23.68 -1.47
C PHE A 36 -3.37 -22.98 -1.99
N PHE A 37 -3.58 -21.71 -1.65
CA PHE A 37 -4.70 -20.91 -2.15
C PHE A 37 -4.60 -20.70 -3.67
N LYS A 38 -3.40 -20.60 -4.25
CA LYS A 38 -3.26 -20.58 -5.72
C LYS A 38 -3.64 -21.94 -6.35
N ILE A 39 -3.32 -23.05 -5.67
CA ILE A 39 -3.54 -24.41 -6.18
C ILE A 39 -5.03 -24.75 -6.21
N VAL A 40 -5.77 -24.43 -5.15
CA VAL A 40 -7.20 -24.83 -5.00
C VAL A 40 -8.19 -23.99 -5.82
N GLY A 41 -7.73 -23.06 -6.66
CA GLY A 41 -8.50 -22.46 -7.77
C GLY A 41 -9.04 -21.04 -7.55
N ARG A 42 -8.48 -20.04 -8.24
CA ARG A 42 -8.65 -18.57 -8.11
C ARG A 42 -10.08 -17.98 -8.08
N THR A 43 -11.11 -18.78 -8.26
CA THR A 43 -12.49 -18.35 -8.56
C THR A 43 -13.26 -17.80 -7.35
N HIS A 44 -12.73 -17.95 -6.13
CA HIS A 44 -13.38 -17.49 -4.89
C HIS A 44 -12.39 -16.84 -3.91
N TYR A 45 -11.60 -15.89 -4.40
CA TYR A 45 -10.52 -15.29 -3.62
C TYR A 45 -11.03 -14.73 -2.28
N GLU A 46 -12.04 -13.85 -2.29
CA GLU A 46 -12.64 -13.29 -1.05
C GLU A 46 -13.19 -14.38 -0.10
N ARG A 47 -13.82 -15.44 -0.63
CA ARG A 47 -14.38 -16.52 0.19
C ARG A 47 -13.32 -17.34 0.92
N TRP A 48 -12.13 -17.52 0.35
CA TRP A 48 -11.07 -18.19 1.10
C TRP A 48 -10.49 -17.32 2.19
N HIS A 49 -10.49 -16.00 1.99
CA HIS A 49 -10.14 -15.07 3.06
C HIS A 49 -11.17 -15.16 4.19
N SER A 50 -12.47 -15.21 3.88
CA SER A 50 -13.51 -15.39 4.90
C SER A 50 -13.40 -16.75 5.60
N CYS A 51 -13.25 -17.86 4.87
CA CYS A 51 -13.07 -19.18 5.47
C CYS A 51 -11.81 -19.29 6.32
N PHE A 52 -10.67 -18.77 5.86
CA PHE A 52 -9.41 -18.86 6.61
C PHE A 52 -9.45 -18.00 7.87
N LEU A 53 -9.94 -16.76 7.76
CA LEU A 53 -10.10 -15.88 8.91
C LEU A 53 -11.16 -16.43 9.88
N GLY A 54 -12.25 -16.97 9.36
CA GLY A 54 -13.27 -17.63 10.15
C GLY A 54 -12.71 -18.80 10.95
N TRP A 55 -11.92 -19.68 10.31
CA TRP A 55 -11.22 -20.77 10.99
C TRP A 55 -10.26 -20.28 12.08
N ILE A 56 -9.36 -19.32 11.78
CA ILE A 56 -8.35 -18.89 12.76
C ILE A 56 -8.95 -18.07 13.90
N LEU A 57 -10.11 -17.44 13.70
CA LEU A 57 -10.80 -16.65 14.71
C LEU A 57 -11.80 -17.48 15.54
N ASP A 58 -12.07 -18.72 15.16
CA ASP A 58 -12.99 -19.62 15.87
C ASP A 58 -12.31 -20.18 17.12
N PRO A 59 -12.73 -19.85 18.35
CA PRO A 59 -12.13 -20.41 19.56
C PRO A 59 -12.20 -21.94 19.64
N SER A 60 -13.14 -22.55 18.92
CA SER A 60 -13.33 -24.00 18.82
C SER A 60 -12.64 -24.61 17.60
N GLY A 61 -11.91 -23.83 16.82
CA GLY A 61 -11.23 -24.29 15.62
C GLY A 61 -10.05 -25.23 15.90
N SER A 62 -9.73 -26.09 14.94
CA SER A 62 -8.63 -27.07 15.01
C SER A 62 -7.21 -26.47 15.11
N HIS A 63 -7.06 -25.14 15.17
CA HIS A 63 -5.76 -24.47 15.30
C HIS A 63 -5.14 -24.52 16.71
N LEU A 64 -5.88 -24.98 17.73
CA LEU A 64 -5.40 -25.22 19.10
C LEU A 64 -4.90 -23.97 19.85
N LEU A 65 -5.39 -22.78 19.49
CA LEU A 65 -5.03 -21.53 20.16
C LEU A 65 -6.16 -20.99 21.05
N LEU A 66 -7.27 -21.73 21.18
CA LEU A 66 -8.47 -21.29 21.88
C LEU A 66 -8.90 -19.89 21.39
N ASP A 67 -9.35 -19.01 22.28
CA ASP A 67 -9.77 -17.65 21.95
C ASP A 67 -8.60 -16.67 21.70
N TYR A 68 -7.34 -17.10 21.85
CA TYR A 68 -6.18 -16.21 21.70
C TYR A 68 -6.18 -15.42 20.38
N PRO A 69 -6.42 -16.04 19.21
CA PRO A 69 -6.43 -15.30 17.95
C PRO A 69 -7.59 -14.32 17.88
N LEU A 70 -8.81 -14.71 18.28
CA LEU A 70 -9.96 -13.82 18.30
C LEU A 70 -9.69 -12.59 19.16
N ARG A 71 -9.18 -12.80 20.38
CA ARG A 71 -8.82 -11.73 21.31
C ARG A 71 -7.77 -10.81 20.72
N ARG A 72 -6.71 -11.37 20.13
CA ARG A 72 -5.65 -10.59 19.45
C ARG A 72 -6.20 -9.76 18.29
N PHE A 73 -7.06 -10.35 17.48
CA PHE A 73 -7.70 -9.68 16.34
C PHE A 73 -8.57 -8.51 16.81
N LEU A 74 -9.40 -8.70 17.83
CA LEU A 74 -10.23 -7.63 18.40
C LEU A 74 -9.40 -6.52 19.07
N LEU A 75 -8.26 -6.86 19.66
CA LEU A 75 -7.31 -5.87 20.18
C LEU A 75 -6.64 -5.02 19.07
N LEU A 76 -6.62 -5.47 17.81
CA LEU A 76 -6.15 -4.64 16.69
C LEU A 76 -7.01 -3.40 16.48
N LEU A 77 -8.28 -3.43 16.90
CA LEU A 77 -9.21 -2.31 16.77
C LEU A 77 -8.78 -1.09 17.62
N LEU A 78 -7.84 -1.28 18.56
CA LEU A 78 -7.20 -0.25 19.36
C LEU A 78 -5.91 0.32 18.73
N ASP A 79 -5.40 -0.30 17.66
CA ASP A 79 -4.20 0.19 16.97
C ASP A 79 -4.51 1.55 16.29
N ASN A 80 -3.57 2.48 16.36
CA ASN A 80 -3.74 3.83 15.81
C ASN A 80 -3.88 3.87 14.28
N ARG A 81 -3.50 2.79 13.57
CA ARG A 81 -3.74 2.63 12.13
C ARG A 81 -5.15 2.14 11.82
N CYS A 82 -5.90 1.62 12.79
CA CYS A 82 -7.29 1.27 12.62
C CYS A 82 -8.16 2.54 12.64
N LEU A 83 -9.02 2.71 11.64
CA LEU A 83 -10.00 3.78 11.65
C LEU A 83 -11.12 3.41 12.61
N THR A 84 -11.24 4.14 13.71
CA THR A 84 -12.20 3.84 14.77
C THR A 84 -13.64 4.11 14.33
N GLY A 85 -14.54 3.19 14.70
CA GLY A 85 -15.97 3.38 14.58
C GLY A 85 -16.50 4.26 15.72
N LYS A 86 -17.31 5.28 15.42
CA LYS A 86 -18.02 6.08 16.44
C LYS A 86 -19.27 5.34 16.90
N ASN A 87 -19.10 4.37 17.81
CA ASN A 87 -20.17 3.48 18.27
C ASN A 87 -20.42 3.68 19.77
N LYS A 88 -21.63 3.38 20.26
CA LYS A 88 -21.99 3.44 21.69
C LYS A 88 -21.13 2.53 22.60
N ASN A 89 -20.34 1.61 22.02
CA ASN A 89 -19.59 0.58 22.73
C ASN A 89 -18.08 0.88 22.86
N GLU A 90 -17.65 2.15 22.75
CA GLU A 90 -16.23 2.57 22.91
C GLU A 90 -15.56 1.99 24.19
N ASN A 91 -16.33 1.67 25.23
CA ASN A 91 -15.82 1.10 26.47
C ASN A 91 -15.56 -0.42 26.44
N ILE A 92 -15.97 -1.15 25.39
CA ILE A 92 -15.88 -2.62 25.37
C ILE A 92 -14.49 -3.13 24.99
N LEU A 93 -13.75 -2.38 24.17
CA LEU A 93 -12.40 -2.76 23.76
C LEU A 93 -11.44 -2.77 24.97
N ASN A 94 -11.72 -1.93 25.97
CA ASN A 94 -10.99 -1.90 27.24
C ASN A 94 -11.26 -3.12 28.12
N LEU A 95 -12.38 -3.81 27.91
CA LEU A 95 -12.75 -5.02 28.66
C LEU A 95 -12.23 -6.30 28.00
N LEU A 96 -11.82 -6.24 26.73
CA LEU A 96 -11.28 -7.38 25.98
C LEU A 96 -10.14 -8.12 26.68
N PRO A 97 -9.26 -7.51 27.51
CA PRO A 97 -8.26 -8.28 28.26
C PRO A 97 -8.84 -9.13 29.41
N THR A 98 -10.06 -8.83 29.86
CA THR A 98 -10.64 -9.35 31.11
C THR A 98 -11.87 -10.24 30.92
N VAL A 99 -12.44 -10.28 29.72
CA VAL A 99 -13.63 -11.10 29.41
C VAL A 99 -13.24 -12.50 28.98
N GLU A 100 -14.09 -13.49 29.30
CA GLU A 100 -14.02 -14.83 28.73
C GLU A 100 -14.98 -14.93 27.54
N PHE A 101 -14.48 -15.48 26.43
CA PHE A 101 -15.28 -15.84 25.26
C PHE A 101 -15.87 -17.23 25.51
N LYS A 102 -17.16 -17.31 25.83
CA LYS A 102 -17.89 -18.59 25.99
C LYS A 102 -19.01 -18.67 24.96
N ASP A 103 -19.27 -19.88 24.49
CA ASP A 103 -20.29 -20.17 23.48
C ASP A 103 -20.16 -19.25 22.25
N VAL A 104 -18.92 -18.95 21.85
CA VAL A 104 -18.63 -18.13 20.67
C VAL A 104 -18.54 -19.04 19.46
N GLU A 105 -19.38 -18.73 18.48
CA GLU A 105 -19.42 -19.38 17.18
C GLU A 105 -18.98 -18.38 16.12
N VAL A 106 -18.20 -18.87 15.15
CA VAL A 106 -17.71 -18.11 14.01
C VAL A 106 -18.17 -18.78 12.73
N PHE A 107 -18.75 -18.00 11.82
CA PHE A 107 -19.22 -18.48 10.52
C PHE A 107 -18.64 -17.62 9.40
N PRO A 108 -18.06 -18.20 8.33
CA PRO A 108 -17.83 -19.64 8.13
C PRO A 108 -16.71 -20.17 9.04
N ASN A 109 -16.71 -21.47 9.31
CA ASN A 109 -15.59 -22.18 9.95
C ASN A 109 -15.34 -23.54 9.27
N GLU A 110 -14.47 -24.36 9.87
CA GLU A 110 -14.09 -25.67 9.31
C GLU A 110 -15.25 -26.68 9.23
N ASN A 111 -16.27 -26.54 10.07
CA ASN A 111 -17.44 -27.41 10.10
C ASN A 111 -18.60 -26.85 9.25
N PHE A 112 -18.67 -25.52 9.12
CA PHE A 112 -19.72 -24.79 8.41
C PHE A 112 -19.10 -23.80 7.42
N SER A 113 -18.88 -24.26 6.19
CA SER A 113 -18.22 -23.47 5.14
C SER A 113 -19.09 -22.38 4.50
N ARG A 114 -20.32 -22.17 4.99
CA ARG A 114 -21.28 -21.20 4.44
C ARG A 114 -21.29 -19.92 5.26
N GLU A 115 -21.19 -18.82 4.55
CA GLU A 115 -21.37 -17.46 5.08
C GLU A 115 -22.83 -17.23 5.52
N THR A 116 -23.00 -16.47 6.60
CA THR A 116 -24.32 -16.19 7.19
C THR A 116 -25.15 -15.32 6.26
N SER A 117 -26.27 -15.86 5.79
CA SER A 117 -27.20 -15.17 4.88
C SER A 117 -28.48 -14.80 5.62
N ILE A 118 -28.80 -13.51 5.65
CA ILE A 118 -30.00 -12.98 6.27
C ILE A 118 -30.93 -12.45 5.18
N THR A 119 -32.14 -13.04 5.09
CA THR A 119 -33.15 -12.66 4.11
C THR A 119 -33.47 -11.17 4.18
N GLY A 120 -33.44 -10.49 3.02
CA GLY A 120 -33.68 -9.05 2.95
C GLY A 120 -32.51 -8.18 3.40
N VAL A 121 -31.42 -8.75 3.97
CA VAL A 121 -30.21 -8.03 4.40
C VAL A 121 -29.04 -8.32 3.49
N GLY A 122 -28.62 -9.57 3.36
CA GLY A 122 -27.48 -9.95 2.54
C GLY A 122 -26.71 -11.10 3.16
N ARG A 123 -25.46 -11.27 2.75
CA ARG A 123 -24.58 -12.33 3.20
C ARG A 123 -23.33 -11.72 3.84
N PHE A 124 -23.08 -12.06 5.09
CA PHE A 124 -21.92 -11.56 5.84
C PHE A 124 -20.72 -12.45 5.55
N ASP A 125 -19.58 -11.85 5.19
CA ASP A 125 -18.38 -12.62 4.90
C ASP A 125 -17.93 -13.41 6.14
N ILE A 126 -17.92 -12.77 7.33
CA ILE A 126 -17.79 -13.48 8.61
C ILE A 126 -18.80 -12.91 9.61
N PHE A 127 -19.48 -13.80 10.33
CA PHE A 127 -20.32 -13.47 11.46
C PHE A 127 -19.84 -14.22 12.71
N ILE A 128 -19.68 -13.49 13.80
CA ILE A 128 -19.32 -14.03 15.11
C ILE A 128 -20.48 -13.75 16.06
N SER A 129 -20.94 -14.75 16.78
CA SER A 129 -21.98 -14.61 17.80
C SER A 129 -21.64 -15.43 19.03
N GLY A 130 -21.95 -14.92 20.22
CA GLY A 130 -21.74 -15.67 21.46
C GLY A 130 -21.97 -14.83 22.70
N LYS A 131 -21.33 -15.21 23.81
CA LYS A 131 -21.45 -14.52 25.09
C LYS A 131 -20.10 -14.11 25.65
N LEU A 132 -20.07 -12.90 26.22
CA LEU A 132 -18.93 -12.40 26.98
C LEU A 132 -19.25 -12.47 28.47
N HIS A 133 -18.38 -13.14 29.22
CA HIS A 133 -18.47 -13.23 30.67
C HIS A 133 -17.45 -12.26 31.28
N GLY A 134 -17.95 -11.24 31.98
CA GLY A 134 -17.13 -10.29 32.73
C GLY A 134 -16.77 -10.81 34.13
N MET A 135 -15.78 -10.18 34.77
CA MET A 135 -15.36 -10.53 36.14
C MET A 135 -16.44 -10.30 37.21
N ASP A 136 -17.45 -9.48 36.93
CA ASP A 136 -18.59 -9.21 37.81
C ASP A 136 -19.74 -10.22 37.62
N ASN A 137 -19.48 -11.36 36.99
CA ASN A 137 -20.47 -12.37 36.57
C ASN A 137 -21.56 -11.83 35.62
N LYS A 138 -21.41 -10.61 35.06
CA LYS A 138 -22.33 -10.14 34.03
C LYS A 138 -22.03 -10.85 32.72
N VAL A 139 -23.09 -11.35 32.11
CA VAL A 139 -23.08 -11.95 30.79
C VAL A 139 -23.71 -10.97 29.81
N LYS A 140 -23.03 -10.67 28.71
CA LYS A 140 -23.57 -9.90 27.60
C LYS A 140 -23.49 -10.70 26.31
N GLY A 141 -24.50 -10.59 25.46
CA GLY A 141 -24.40 -11.08 24.09
C GLY A 141 -23.30 -10.33 23.34
N PHE A 142 -22.64 -11.03 22.42
CA PHE A 142 -21.60 -10.48 21.56
C PHE A 142 -21.85 -10.88 20.13
N ASN A 143 -21.84 -9.88 19.26
CA ASN A 143 -22.04 -10.06 17.84
C ASN A 143 -21.00 -9.23 17.08
N SER A 144 -20.35 -9.83 16.09
CA SER A 144 -19.43 -9.13 15.20
C SER A 144 -19.70 -9.51 13.75
N ILE A 145 -19.83 -8.50 12.89
CA ILE A 145 -19.82 -8.70 11.44
C ILE A 145 -18.45 -8.25 10.93
N ILE A 146 -17.77 -9.11 10.17
CA ILE A 146 -16.54 -8.78 9.46
C ILE A 146 -16.81 -8.85 7.96
N GLU A 147 -16.63 -7.74 7.27
CA GLU A 147 -16.73 -7.64 5.81
C GLU A 147 -15.32 -7.51 5.21
N LEU A 148 -15.08 -8.24 4.13
CA LEU A 148 -13.81 -8.36 3.44
C LEU A 148 -13.94 -7.78 2.03
N LYS A 149 -12.93 -7.01 1.61
CA LYS A 149 -12.80 -6.57 0.21
C LYS A 149 -11.37 -6.76 -0.24
N ILE A 150 -11.19 -7.21 -1.48
CA ILE A 150 -9.85 -7.41 -2.04
C ILE A 150 -9.63 -6.56 -3.28
N ASP A 151 -10.52 -6.64 -4.26
CA ASP A 151 -10.41 -5.87 -5.51
C ASP A 151 -11.66 -5.07 -5.82
N SER A 152 -12.74 -5.30 -5.08
CA SER A 152 -13.99 -4.56 -5.21
C SER A 152 -14.01 -3.34 -4.29
N LEU A 153 -14.64 -2.26 -4.77
CA LEU A 153 -14.85 -1.06 -3.97
C LEU A 153 -15.87 -1.34 -2.85
N PRO A 154 -15.70 -0.73 -1.65
CA PRO A 154 -16.70 -0.83 -0.60
C PRO A 154 -18.09 -0.37 -1.03
N ASP A 155 -19.12 -1.16 -0.73
CA ASP A 155 -20.52 -0.82 -0.99
C ASP A 155 -21.14 -0.13 0.24
N LYS A 156 -21.31 1.19 0.12
CA LYS A 156 -21.90 2.03 1.19
C LYS A 156 -23.30 1.56 1.60
N ARG A 157 -24.12 1.09 0.66
CA ARG A 157 -25.48 0.63 0.96
C ARG A 157 -25.44 -0.65 1.76
N GLN A 158 -24.55 -1.56 1.39
CA GLN A 158 -24.33 -2.81 2.13
C GLN A 158 -23.84 -2.52 3.56
N SER A 159 -22.83 -1.66 3.72
CA SER A 159 -22.28 -1.31 5.03
C SER A 159 -23.30 -0.70 5.98
N ILE A 160 -24.18 0.19 5.48
CA ILE A 160 -25.28 0.77 6.27
C ILE A 160 -26.28 -0.31 6.64
N LYS A 161 -26.68 -1.14 5.67
CA LYS A 161 -27.71 -2.18 5.84
C LYS A 161 -27.31 -3.23 6.87
N TYR A 162 -26.06 -3.67 6.86
CA TYR A 162 -25.53 -4.65 7.81
C TYR A 162 -25.44 -4.05 9.21
N ALA A 163 -25.00 -2.79 9.30
CA ALA A 163 -24.96 -2.07 10.55
C ALA A 163 -26.36 -1.86 11.16
N ASP A 164 -27.32 -1.43 10.36
CA ASP A 164 -28.71 -1.24 10.81
C ASP A 164 -29.30 -2.55 11.31
N TRP A 165 -29.13 -3.64 10.56
CA TRP A 165 -29.61 -4.96 10.98
C TRP A 165 -29.01 -5.38 12.33
N LEU A 166 -27.68 -5.28 12.49
CA LEU A 166 -26.99 -5.71 13.71
C LEU A 166 -27.50 -4.94 14.94
N PHE A 167 -27.54 -3.61 14.86
CA PHE A 167 -27.92 -2.77 16.00
C PHE A 167 -29.43 -2.78 16.28
N GLN A 168 -30.28 -3.12 15.29
CA GLN A 168 -31.73 -3.26 15.50
C GLN A 168 -32.09 -4.62 16.12
N ASN A 169 -31.42 -5.70 15.73
CA ASN A 169 -31.71 -7.05 16.22
C ASN A 169 -31.02 -7.36 17.55
N HIS A 170 -29.91 -6.68 17.83
CA HIS A 170 -29.10 -6.91 19.03
C HIS A 170 -28.83 -5.61 19.80
N PRO A 171 -29.87 -4.81 20.17
CA PRO A 171 -29.67 -3.45 20.68
C PRO A 171 -28.91 -3.37 22.03
N ASP A 172 -29.02 -4.40 22.86
CA ASP A 172 -28.42 -4.45 24.21
C ASP A 172 -27.10 -5.25 24.25
N ASP A 173 -26.70 -5.84 23.13
CA ASP A 173 -25.49 -6.65 23.00
C ASP A 173 -24.26 -5.81 22.66
N VAL A 174 -23.11 -6.46 22.81
CA VAL A 174 -21.83 -5.96 22.33
C VAL A 174 -21.75 -6.19 20.82
N ASN A 175 -22.03 -5.14 20.05
CA ASN A 175 -21.96 -5.19 18.60
C ASN A 175 -20.69 -4.54 18.05
N LEU A 176 -19.94 -5.29 17.25
CA LEU A 176 -18.79 -4.80 16.50
C LEU A 176 -19.02 -4.97 14.99
N LEU A 177 -18.58 -3.96 14.24
CA LEU A 177 -18.59 -3.95 12.78
C LEU A 177 -17.16 -3.72 12.33
N ILE A 178 -16.59 -4.66 11.60
CA ILE A 178 -15.18 -4.67 11.23
C ILE A 178 -15.07 -4.80 9.71
N TYR A 179 -14.33 -3.90 9.09
CA TYR A 179 -14.14 -3.88 7.64
C TYR A 179 -12.66 -4.04 7.32
N LEU A 180 -12.31 -5.07 6.54
CA LEU A 180 -10.95 -5.34 6.10
C LEU A 180 -10.84 -5.07 4.60
N THR A 181 -9.96 -4.14 4.22
CA THR A 181 -9.81 -3.65 2.83
C THR A 181 -8.33 -3.38 2.54
N PRO A 182 -7.84 -3.47 1.29
CA PRO A 182 -6.43 -3.20 1.00
C PRO A 182 -6.06 -1.73 1.16
N ILE A 183 -7.05 -0.83 1.07
CA ILE A 183 -6.85 0.61 1.09
C ILE A 183 -7.87 1.25 2.05
N LEU A 184 -7.36 2.11 2.92
CA LEU A 184 -8.13 2.91 3.87
C LEU A 184 -8.13 4.37 3.42
N ASN A 185 -9.30 5.01 3.45
CA ASN A 185 -9.41 6.46 3.30
C ASN A 185 -9.20 7.15 4.66
N GLY A 186 -9.26 8.49 4.72
CA GLY A 186 -8.98 9.25 5.96
C GLY A 186 -9.93 9.02 7.14
N SER A 187 -11.05 8.31 6.95
CA SER A 187 -12.02 7.99 8.01
C SER A 187 -12.88 6.78 7.63
N SER A 188 -13.47 6.11 8.62
CA SER A 188 -14.41 5.00 8.40
C SER A 188 -15.56 5.38 7.44
N LYS A 189 -16.17 6.56 7.62
CA LYS A 189 -17.21 7.07 6.71
C LYS A 189 -16.72 7.27 5.27
N SER A 190 -15.49 7.76 5.06
CA SER A 190 -14.95 7.88 3.71
C SER A 190 -14.57 6.54 3.10
N THR A 191 -14.18 5.56 3.91
CA THR A 191 -13.79 4.21 3.44
C THR A 191 -15.02 3.40 3.05
N VAL A 192 -16.02 3.29 3.93
CA VAL A 192 -17.15 2.36 3.77
C VAL A 192 -18.53 3.04 3.77
N GLY A 193 -18.58 4.37 3.84
CA GLY A 193 -19.84 5.12 3.83
C GLY A 193 -20.55 5.24 5.18
N ASP A 194 -20.10 4.51 6.20
CA ASP A 194 -20.73 4.46 7.51
C ASP A 194 -19.69 4.58 8.62
N LYS A 195 -19.93 5.46 9.60
CA LYS A 195 -19.00 5.75 10.70
C LYS A 195 -18.96 4.66 11.79
N ARG A 196 -19.85 3.67 11.73
CA ARG A 196 -19.98 2.62 12.75
C ARG A 196 -18.97 1.49 12.60
N TRP A 197 -18.25 1.46 11.50
CA TRP A 197 -17.30 0.40 11.20
C TRP A 197 -15.92 0.74 11.73
N TYR A 198 -15.26 -0.22 12.35
CA TYR A 198 -13.82 -0.22 12.47
C TYR A 198 -13.23 -0.65 11.14
N CYS A 199 -12.31 0.13 10.57
CA CYS A 199 -11.67 -0.24 9.31
C CYS A 199 -10.18 -0.48 9.53
N LEU A 200 -9.68 -1.62 9.07
CA LEU A 200 -8.25 -1.93 9.06
C LEU A 200 -7.83 -2.40 7.67
N ASP A 201 -6.54 -2.28 7.38
CA ASP A 201 -5.95 -2.84 6.17
C ASP A 201 -5.26 -4.18 6.42
N TYR A 202 -5.01 -4.91 5.33
CA TYR A 202 -4.33 -6.19 5.37
C TYR A 202 -2.86 -6.06 5.80
N GLN A 203 -2.25 -4.88 5.69
CA GLN A 203 -0.90 -4.62 6.19
C GLN A 203 -0.88 -4.61 7.72
N LEU A 204 -1.80 -3.89 8.37
CA LEU A 204 -2.00 -3.91 9.81
C LEU A 204 -2.30 -5.32 10.30
N LEU A 205 -3.20 -6.04 9.63
CA LEU A 205 -3.51 -7.44 9.94
C LEU A 205 -2.27 -8.34 9.85
N ASN A 206 -1.48 -8.21 8.79
CA ASN A 206 -0.24 -8.98 8.65
C ASN A 206 0.75 -8.66 9.79
N ASP A 207 1.02 -7.37 10.01
CA ASP A 207 2.11 -6.93 10.88
C ASP A 207 1.84 -7.16 12.36
N LYS A 208 0.59 -6.98 12.80
CA LYS A 208 0.23 -6.97 14.22
C LYS A 208 -0.56 -8.19 14.67
N PHE A 209 -1.08 -8.98 13.73
CA PHE A 209 -1.79 -10.21 14.05
C PHE A 209 -1.04 -11.44 13.54
N PHE A 210 -0.84 -11.59 12.24
CA PHE A 210 -0.28 -12.84 11.70
C PHE A 210 1.20 -13.06 12.01
N LEU A 211 2.06 -12.03 11.87
CA LEU A 211 3.48 -12.18 12.20
C LEU A 211 3.70 -12.54 13.68
N PRO A 212 3.08 -11.83 14.66
CA PRO A 212 3.15 -12.25 16.06
C PRO A 212 2.52 -13.61 16.35
N LEU A 213 1.50 -14.02 15.59
CA LEU A 213 0.86 -15.33 15.76
C LEU A 213 1.81 -16.47 15.39
N ILE A 214 2.63 -16.32 14.34
CA ILE A 214 3.65 -17.30 13.92
C ILE A 214 4.78 -17.42 14.95
N GLU A 215 5.10 -16.32 15.63
CA GLU A 215 6.13 -16.27 16.68
C GLU A 215 5.60 -16.74 18.04
N ASN A 216 4.30 -17.05 18.16
CA ASN A 216 3.73 -17.53 19.41
C ASN A 216 4.33 -18.91 19.76
N PRO A 217 4.97 -19.07 20.93
CA PRO A 217 5.59 -20.34 21.33
C PRO A 217 4.58 -21.49 21.49
N ASN A 218 3.29 -21.18 21.67
CA ASN A 218 2.22 -22.17 21.80
C ASN A 218 1.57 -22.52 20.45
N LEU A 219 2.01 -21.91 19.34
CA LEU A 219 1.49 -22.26 18.02
C LEU A 219 1.91 -23.68 17.65
N ASN A 220 0.93 -24.51 17.31
CA ASN A 220 1.21 -25.87 16.85
C ASN A 220 1.99 -25.87 15.54
N GLU A 221 3.10 -26.62 15.49
CA GLU A 221 3.97 -26.70 14.30
C GLU A 221 3.27 -27.29 13.06
N LYS A 222 2.17 -28.03 13.21
CA LYS A 222 1.33 -28.47 12.08
C LYS A 222 0.39 -27.39 11.56
N VAL A 223 0.03 -26.42 12.40
CA VAL A 223 -0.86 -25.28 12.06
C VAL A 223 -0.09 -24.15 11.38
N LYS A 224 1.13 -23.91 11.85
CA LYS A 224 2.02 -22.84 11.38
C LYS A 224 2.21 -22.78 9.86
N PRO A 225 2.38 -23.90 9.11
CA PRO A 225 2.44 -23.87 7.66
C PRO A 225 1.21 -23.22 7.00
N PHE A 226 0.00 -23.44 7.51
CA PHE A 226 -1.21 -22.85 6.94
C PHE A 226 -1.24 -21.32 7.09
N ILE A 227 -0.81 -20.81 8.25
CA ILE A 227 -0.69 -19.37 8.51
C ILE A 227 0.39 -18.76 7.61
N ILE A 228 1.55 -19.43 7.46
CA ILE A 228 2.60 -19.00 6.53
C ILE A 228 2.07 -18.93 5.09
N GLN A 229 1.31 -19.94 4.66
CA GLN A 229 0.69 -19.96 3.33
C GLN A 229 -0.30 -18.81 3.15
N TYR A 230 -1.09 -18.47 4.16
CA TYR A 230 -2.00 -17.32 4.11
C TYR A 230 -1.25 -15.99 4.04
N ILE A 231 -0.23 -15.79 4.87
CA ILE A 231 0.63 -14.60 4.81
C ILE A 231 1.27 -14.45 3.43
N LYS A 232 1.76 -15.54 2.84
CA LYS A 232 2.28 -15.54 1.47
C LYS A 232 1.22 -15.13 0.45
N ASN A 233 -0.03 -15.58 0.64
CA ASN A 233 -1.14 -15.16 -0.21
C ASN A 233 -1.41 -13.64 -0.12
N LEU A 234 -1.29 -13.02 1.06
CA LEU A 234 -1.40 -11.57 1.21
C LEU A 234 -0.34 -10.78 0.42
N LYS A 235 0.82 -11.40 0.16
CA LYS A 235 1.93 -10.77 -0.57
C LYS A 235 1.81 -10.87 -2.09
N ILE A 236 0.92 -11.73 -2.59
CA ILE A 236 0.74 -11.94 -4.02
C ILE A 236 -0.08 -10.79 -4.59
N ARG A 237 0.38 -10.23 -5.71
CA ARG A 237 -0.41 -9.25 -6.46
C ARG A 237 -1.61 -9.93 -7.10
N TYR A 238 -2.81 -9.50 -6.77
CA TYR A 238 -4.04 -9.88 -7.44
C TYR A 238 -4.60 -8.65 -8.16
N ARG A 239 -4.74 -8.72 -9.49
CA ARG A 239 -5.24 -7.61 -10.33
C ARG A 239 -4.57 -6.24 -10.04
N GLY A 240 -3.26 -6.26 -9.76
CA GLY A 240 -2.48 -5.06 -9.44
C GLY A 240 -2.42 -4.70 -7.95
N ILE A 241 -3.30 -5.27 -7.12
CA ILE A 241 -3.40 -4.99 -5.68
C ILE A 241 -2.51 -5.97 -4.91
N LYS A 242 -1.62 -5.45 -4.05
CA LYS A 242 -0.83 -6.22 -3.08
C LYS A 242 -1.34 -5.87 -1.68
N MET A 243 -1.88 -6.85 -0.96
CA MET A 243 -2.54 -6.64 0.34
C MET A 243 -1.54 -6.40 1.49
N ALA A 244 -0.39 -7.07 1.46
CA ALA A 244 0.68 -6.85 2.43
C ALA A 244 2.06 -6.92 1.76
N ILE A 245 3.01 -6.12 2.24
CA ILE A 245 4.42 -6.16 1.84
C ILE A 245 5.30 -6.13 3.10
N THR A 246 6.28 -7.01 3.19
CA THR A 246 7.19 -7.01 4.34
C THR A 246 8.26 -5.93 4.22
N GLU A 247 8.80 -5.48 5.34
CA GLU A 247 9.96 -4.58 5.36
C GLU A 247 11.19 -5.19 4.66
N GLU A 248 11.34 -6.52 4.71
CA GLU A 248 12.39 -7.22 3.96
C GLU A 248 12.16 -7.11 2.45
N GLU A 249 10.94 -7.36 1.95
CA GLU A 249 10.60 -7.21 0.54
C GLU A 249 10.80 -5.77 0.07
N LYS A 250 10.39 -4.77 0.86
CA LYS A 250 10.62 -3.34 0.56
C LYS A 250 12.11 -3.05 0.44
N LYS A 251 12.92 -3.50 1.39
CA LYS A 251 14.38 -3.29 1.38
C LYS A 251 15.04 -3.95 0.17
N ILE A 252 14.65 -5.18 -0.17
CA ILE A 252 15.16 -5.88 -1.35
C ILE A 252 14.78 -5.10 -2.61
N ALA A 253 13.50 -4.75 -2.79
CA ALA A 253 13.01 -4.01 -3.95
C ALA A 253 13.68 -2.64 -4.11
N LEU A 254 13.81 -1.87 -3.02
CA LEU A 254 14.53 -0.59 -3.03
C LEU A 254 15.98 -0.77 -3.44
N SER A 255 16.69 -1.74 -2.85
CA SER A 255 18.10 -1.97 -3.18
C SER A 255 18.32 -2.45 -4.62
N LEU A 256 17.36 -3.21 -5.17
CA LEU A 256 17.38 -3.62 -6.58
C LEU A 256 17.14 -2.42 -7.50
N TYR A 257 16.15 -1.59 -7.19
CA TYR A 257 15.84 -0.40 -7.98
C TYR A 257 16.98 0.63 -7.93
N GLU A 258 17.57 0.89 -6.76
CA GLU A 258 18.71 1.80 -6.66
C GLU A 258 19.90 1.36 -7.51
N ARG A 259 20.12 0.05 -7.63
CA ARG A 259 21.25 -0.52 -8.37
C ARG A 259 21.01 -0.64 -9.88
N TYR A 260 19.77 -0.95 -10.27
CA TYR A 260 19.39 -1.26 -11.66
C TYR A 260 18.25 -0.37 -12.17
N SER A 261 18.14 0.85 -11.64
CA SER A 261 17.06 1.82 -11.97
C SER A 261 16.96 2.03 -13.47
N ASP A 262 18.09 2.22 -14.15
CA ASP A 262 18.13 2.41 -15.59
C ASP A 262 17.52 1.25 -16.38
N VAL A 263 17.67 0.00 -15.90
CA VAL A 263 17.06 -1.19 -16.50
C VAL A 263 15.55 -1.20 -16.24
N PHE A 264 15.13 -0.97 -14.99
CA PHE A 264 13.70 -0.94 -14.63
C PHE A 264 12.95 0.19 -15.34
N ASP A 265 13.55 1.37 -15.43
CA ASP A 265 12.97 2.54 -16.09
C ASP A 265 12.89 2.29 -17.59
N SER A 266 13.93 1.72 -18.22
CA SER A 266 13.86 1.34 -19.66
C SER A 266 12.75 0.34 -19.95
N ILE A 267 12.52 -0.64 -19.06
CA ILE A 267 11.40 -1.59 -19.17
C ILE A 267 10.07 -0.83 -19.01
N TYR A 268 9.96 0.04 -18.02
CA TYR A 268 8.77 0.84 -17.78
C TYR A 268 8.42 1.72 -19.00
N ASP A 269 9.39 2.41 -19.56
CA ASP A 269 9.21 3.28 -20.72
C ASP A 269 8.77 2.50 -21.96
N ALA A 270 9.32 1.30 -22.18
CA ALA A 270 8.87 0.41 -23.24
C ALA A 270 7.42 -0.03 -23.04
N LEU A 271 7.02 -0.37 -21.80
CA LEU A 271 5.65 -0.75 -21.48
C LEU A 271 4.66 0.40 -21.66
N VAL A 272 5.07 1.64 -21.35
CA VAL A 272 4.28 2.85 -21.60
C VAL A 272 4.15 3.13 -23.10
N ALA A 273 5.26 3.02 -23.86
CA ALA A 273 5.27 3.25 -25.30
C ALA A 273 4.34 2.28 -26.07
N GLU A 274 4.25 1.03 -25.61
CA GLU A 274 3.36 0.00 -26.17
C GLU A 274 1.91 0.10 -25.66
N GLY A 275 1.59 1.09 -24.81
CA GLY A 275 0.27 1.22 -24.20
C GLY A 275 -0.11 0.04 -23.28
N ALA A 276 0.85 -0.81 -22.91
CA ALA A 276 0.65 -1.92 -21.98
C ALA A 276 0.45 -1.44 -20.54
N ILE A 277 0.93 -0.23 -20.25
CA ILE A 277 0.63 0.53 -19.05
C ILE A 277 -0.07 1.81 -19.50
N ASP A 278 -1.40 1.79 -19.43
CA ASP A 278 -2.19 3.02 -19.51
C ASP A 278 -1.89 3.87 -18.27
N TYR A 279 -1.98 5.19 -18.35
CA TYR A 279 -1.82 6.08 -17.18
C TYR A 279 -2.99 5.91 -16.21
N SER A 280 -3.05 4.76 -15.55
CA SER A 280 -3.99 4.43 -14.49
C SER A 280 -3.20 3.98 -13.26
N THR A 281 -2.68 4.97 -12.53
CA THR A 281 -2.55 4.85 -11.07
C THR A 281 -3.91 4.99 -10.38
N THR A 282 -5.02 4.64 -11.05
CA THR A 282 -6.37 4.96 -10.59
C THR A 282 -7.05 3.91 -9.70
N ASP A 283 -6.36 2.83 -9.33
CA ASP A 283 -6.85 1.90 -8.29
C ASP A 283 -6.12 2.06 -6.94
N LEU A 284 -5.41 3.18 -6.75
CA LEU A 284 -5.01 3.67 -5.43
C LEU A 284 -5.76 4.96 -5.13
N LYS A 285 -7.03 4.86 -4.73
CA LYS A 285 -7.76 6.00 -4.15
C LYS A 285 -7.43 6.14 -2.67
N ASP A 286 -6.81 7.28 -2.35
CA ASP A 286 -6.79 7.97 -1.05
C ASP A 286 -6.15 7.29 0.17
N THR A 287 -4.87 6.92 0.08
CA THR A 287 -3.96 7.10 1.21
C THR A 287 -3.00 8.25 0.90
N GLY A 288 -3.28 9.44 1.43
CA GLY A 288 -2.31 10.54 1.53
C GLY A 288 -1.62 10.90 0.20
N GLY A 289 -2.43 11.31 -0.79
CA GLY A 289 -2.03 12.13 -1.93
C GLY A 289 -0.66 11.87 -2.54
N ARG A 290 -0.56 10.89 -3.44
CA ARG A 290 0.21 11.17 -4.68
C ARG A 290 -0.54 12.30 -5.35
N ALA A 291 -0.07 13.53 -5.19
CA ALA A 291 -0.64 14.65 -5.91
C ALA A 291 -0.51 14.36 -7.42
N SER A 292 -1.61 13.90 -8.01
CA SER A 292 -1.89 13.91 -9.45
C SER A 292 -2.61 15.20 -9.84
N GLY A 293 -2.40 16.28 -9.08
CA GLY A 293 -2.70 17.65 -9.50
C GLY A 293 -1.56 18.20 -10.35
N ARG A 294 -1.87 19.10 -11.29
CA ARG A 294 -0.90 19.94 -11.99
C ARG A 294 0.18 20.40 -11.01
N LEU A 295 1.46 20.22 -11.30
CA LEU A 295 2.52 20.81 -10.49
C LEU A 295 2.56 22.30 -10.77
N ALA A 296 2.22 23.13 -9.80
CA ALA A 296 2.37 24.56 -9.90
C ALA A 296 3.43 25.07 -8.92
N VAL A 297 4.40 25.83 -9.43
CA VAL A 297 5.35 26.59 -8.62
C VAL A 297 5.37 28.03 -9.08
N LYS A 298 5.63 28.93 -8.15
CA LYS A 298 5.87 30.33 -8.44
C LYS A 298 7.34 30.63 -8.22
N ILE A 299 7.98 31.17 -9.26
CA ILE A 299 9.36 31.63 -9.20
C ILE A 299 9.34 33.14 -9.48
N ASN A 300 9.79 33.94 -8.52
CA ASN A 300 9.56 35.39 -8.48
C ASN A 300 8.05 35.73 -8.59
N LYS A 301 7.64 36.30 -9.73
CA LYS A 301 6.24 36.69 -10.03
C LYS A 301 5.58 35.81 -11.08
N ARG A 302 6.28 34.80 -11.61
CA ARG A 302 5.79 33.94 -12.69
C ARG A 302 5.38 32.57 -12.15
N VAL A 303 4.23 32.10 -12.58
CA VAL A 303 3.70 30.78 -12.25
C VAL A 303 4.04 29.80 -13.38
N PHE A 304 4.60 28.66 -13.01
CA PHE A 304 4.87 27.53 -13.89
C PHE A 304 3.97 26.38 -13.47
N ALA A 305 3.10 25.92 -14.35
CA ALA A 305 2.14 24.87 -14.06
C ALA A 305 2.16 23.81 -15.15
N ASN A 306 2.47 22.56 -14.80
CA ASN A 306 2.58 21.46 -15.76
C ASN A 306 2.09 20.13 -15.20
N GLU A 307 1.73 19.21 -16.10
CA GLU A 307 1.22 17.88 -15.73
C GLU A 307 2.33 16.93 -15.28
N THR A 308 3.57 17.16 -15.71
CA THR A 308 4.73 16.32 -15.37
C THR A 308 5.90 17.15 -14.87
N VAL A 309 6.72 16.54 -14.01
CA VAL A 309 7.99 17.11 -13.53
C VAL A 309 8.91 17.49 -14.68
N ARG A 310 8.92 16.69 -15.75
CA ARG A 310 9.76 16.90 -16.91
C ARG A 310 9.42 18.19 -17.65
N LEU A 311 8.13 18.42 -17.90
CA LEU A 311 7.66 19.65 -18.54
C LEU A 311 7.89 20.86 -17.63
N LEU A 312 7.65 20.71 -16.32
CA LEU A 312 7.92 21.78 -15.36
C LEU A 312 9.39 22.20 -15.35
N LEU A 313 10.32 21.25 -15.27
CA LEU A 313 11.75 21.51 -15.27
C LEU A 313 12.23 22.09 -16.60
N LYS A 314 11.60 21.72 -17.72
CA LYS A 314 11.85 22.33 -19.03
C LYS A 314 11.49 23.82 -19.01
N ASP A 315 10.27 24.17 -18.62
CA ASP A 315 9.83 25.57 -18.64
C ASP A 315 10.64 26.43 -17.67
N ILE A 316 11.04 25.87 -16.52
CA ILE A 316 11.93 26.54 -15.58
C ILE A 316 13.32 26.74 -16.19
N LEU A 317 13.88 25.72 -16.87
CA LEU A 317 15.17 25.86 -17.57
C LEU A 317 15.09 26.96 -18.63
N GLU A 318 14.04 26.99 -19.45
CA GLU A 318 13.84 28.01 -20.47
C GLU A 318 13.81 29.41 -19.85
N TYR A 319 13.03 29.58 -18.78
CA TYR A 319 12.94 30.85 -18.06
C TYR A 319 14.27 31.31 -17.46
N ILE A 320 14.99 30.47 -16.72
CA ILE A 320 16.27 30.89 -16.09
C ILE A 320 17.35 31.19 -17.13
N VAL A 321 17.29 30.56 -18.30
CA VAL A 321 18.20 30.83 -19.42
C VAL A 321 17.83 32.14 -20.13
N ASP A 322 16.55 32.35 -20.45
CA ASP A 322 16.09 33.52 -21.17
C ASP A 322 16.19 34.81 -20.35
N GLU A 323 15.91 34.74 -19.05
CA GLU A 323 16.12 35.84 -18.10
C GLU A 323 17.59 36.01 -17.69
N LYS A 324 18.51 35.24 -18.28
CA LYS A 324 19.96 35.27 -17.97
C LYS A 324 20.30 35.01 -16.50
N LEU A 325 19.38 34.42 -15.74
CA LEU A 325 19.58 34.06 -14.33
C LEU A 325 20.59 32.93 -14.18
N ILE A 326 20.65 32.02 -15.16
CA ILE A 326 21.54 30.86 -15.14
C ILE A 326 23.03 31.23 -15.01
N TYR A 327 23.44 32.41 -15.48
CA TYR A 327 24.82 32.89 -15.39
C TYR A 327 25.25 33.29 -13.97
N LYS A 328 24.33 33.37 -13.01
CA LYS A 328 24.65 33.52 -11.57
C LYS A 328 25.09 32.21 -10.92
N LEU A 329 24.89 31.08 -11.60
CA LEU A 329 25.14 29.75 -11.06
C LEU A 329 26.53 29.25 -11.48
N PRO A 330 27.35 28.71 -10.56
CA PRO A 330 28.54 27.97 -10.96
C PRO A 330 28.11 26.65 -11.60
N LEU A 331 28.43 26.46 -12.89
CA LEU A 331 28.11 25.25 -13.64
C LEU A 331 29.35 24.37 -13.85
N PRO A 332 29.21 23.03 -13.86
CA PRO A 332 27.99 22.26 -13.60
C PRO A 332 27.50 22.40 -12.14
N TRP A 333 26.19 22.40 -11.96
CA TRP A 333 25.57 22.63 -10.66
C TRP A 333 24.69 21.46 -10.22
N GLY A 334 24.69 21.17 -8.92
CA GLY A 334 23.67 20.35 -8.27
C GLY A 334 23.64 20.51 -6.76
N PRO A 335 22.68 19.88 -6.06
CA PRO A 335 22.47 20.07 -4.63
C PRO A 335 23.52 19.37 -3.75
N SER A 336 24.42 18.57 -4.34
CA SER A 336 25.54 17.96 -3.62
C SER A 336 26.74 17.72 -4.53
N ASN A 337 27.92 17.55 -3.94
CA ASN A 337 29.17 17.30 -4.66
C ASN A 337 29.22 15.93 -5.39
N LYS A 338 28.17 15.12 -5.29
CA LYS A 338 28.06 13.80 -5.93
C LYS A 338 27.11 13.78 -7.13
N ARG A 339 26.29 14.82 -7.33
CA ARG A 339 25.24 14.82 -8.35
C ARG A 339 25.04 16.22 -8.91
N TYR A 340 25.31 16.37 -10.20
CA TYR A 340 24.91 17.54 -10.98
C TYR A 340 23.48 17.38 -11.51
N VAL A 341 22.80 18.51 -11.66
CA VAL A 341 21.43 18.65 -12.16
C VAL A 341 21.43 19.53 -13.41
N LEU A 342 22.29 20.55 -13.45
CA LEU A 342 22.47 21.47 -14.57
C LEU A 342 23.91 21.39 -15.07
N SER A 343 24.10 21.41 -16.38
CA SER A 343 25.41 21.49 -17.01
C SER A 343 25.37 22.34 -18.28
N ASN A 344 26.45 23.06 -18.55
CA ASN A 344 26.73 23.72 -19.83
C ASN A 344 27.79 22.96 -20.65
N GLU A 345 28.17 21.77 -20.21
CA GLU A 345 29.13 20.94 -20.91
C GLU A 345 28.48 20.26 -22.13
N PRO A 346 29.25 19.97 -23.20
CA PRO A 346 28.75 19.26 -24.37
C PRO A 346 28.15 17.89 -24.03
N GLU A 347 28.72 17.21 -23.04
CA GLU A 347 28.26 15.94 -22.49
C GLU A 347 27.89 16.13 -21.02
N ALA A 348 26.59 16.24 -20.72
CA ALA A 348 26.12 16.42 -19.36
C ALA A 348 26.35 15.15 -18.54
N LYS A 349 27.40 15.14 -17.71
CA LYS A 349 27.80 14.03 -16.83
C LYS A 349 27.85 14.47 -15.38
N HIS A 350 27.62 13.54 -14.46
CA HIS A 350 27.85 13.72 -13.03
C HIS A 350 29.34 13.57 -12.67
N PRO A 351 29.78 13.95 -11.46
CA PRO A 351 31.18 13.80 -11.01
C PRO A 351 31.73 12.37 -11.08
N ASN A 352 30.85 11.36 -11.07
CA ASN A 352 31.21 9.95 -11.19
C ASN A 352 31.30 9.45 -12.65
N GLY A 353 31.19 10.35 -13.64
CA GLY A 353 31.26 10.04 -15.07
C GLY A 353 29.96 9.52 -15.70
N ARG A 354 28.89 9.29 -14.91
CA ARG A 354 27.58 8.88 -15.46
C ARG A 354 26.92 10.03 -16.20
N GLU A 355 26.32 9.77 -17.36
CA GLU A 355 25.51 10.74 -18.10
C GLU A 355 24.23 11.10 -17.33
N PHE A 356 23.73 12.32 -17.56
CA PHE A 356 22.44 12.76 -17.03
C PHE A 356 21.33 11.83 -17.53
N PHE A 357 20.36 11.57 -16.65
CA PHE A 357 19.25 10.68 -16.95
C PHE A 357 18.01 11.47 -17.42
N TYR A 358 17.56 11.22 -18.65
CA TYR A 358 16.56 12.05 -19.34
C TYR A 358 16.93 13.55 -19.38
N PRO A 359 18.05 13.91 -20.02
CA PRO A 359 18.44 15.30 -20.15
C PRO A 359 17.48 16.04 -21.08
N ILE A 360 17.07 17.24 -20.69
CA ILE A 360 16.48 18.23 -21.59
C ILE A 360 17.52 19.31 -21.85
N LYS A 361 17.72 19.62 -23.14
CA LYS A 361 18.63 20.66 -23.58
C LYS A 361 17.85 21.89 -24.02
N TYR A 362 18.29 23.07 -23.59
CA TYR A 362 17.83 24.36 -24.07
C TYR A 362 19.04 25.27 -24.27
N LYS A 363 19.26 25.69 -25.52
CA LYS A 363 20.51 26.33 -25.97
C LYS A 363 21.75 25.52 -25.57
N GLU A 364 22.75 26.12 -24.94
CA GLU A 364 23.95 25.45 -24.46
C GLU A 364 23.77 24.69 -23.14
N PHE A 365 22.61 24.78 -22.48
CA PHE A 365 22.39 24.21 -21.16
C PHE A 365 21.57 22.93 -21.19
N THR A 366 21.90 22.02 -20.27
CA THR A 366 21.24 20.73 -20.11
C THR A 366 20.79 20.56 -18.67
N ILE A 367 19.53 20.16 -18.46
CA ILE A 367 18.96 19.82 -17.15
C ILE A 367 18.57 18.35 -17.11
N GLU A 368 18.89 17.66 -16.02
CA GLU A 368 18.35 16.33 -15.74
C GLU A 368 16.87 16.45 -15.35
N THR A 369 15.99 15.58 -15.85
CA THR A 369 14.54 15.71 -15.58
C THR A 369 13.90 14.51 -14.90
N HIS A 370 14.64 13.43 -14.70
CA HIS A 370 14.12 12.23 -14.06
C HIS A 370 14.18 12.33 -12.53
N TYR A 371 13.09 12.82 -11.96
CA TYR A 371 12.92 12.95 -10.52
C TYR A 371 11.50 12.57 -10.09
N ALA A 372 11.38 11.95 -8.91
CA ALA A 372 10.12 11.91 -8.18
C ALA A 372 9.66 13.34 -7.82
N ARG A 373 8.34 13.58 -7.78
CA ARG A 373 7.72 14.92 -7.56
C ARG A 373 8.34 15.70 -6.40
N GLU A 374 8.38 15.13 -5.21
CA GLU A 374 8.96 15.80 -4.02
C GLU A 374 10.43 16.14 -4.21
N ARG A 375 11.18 15.23 -4.83
CA ARG A 375 12.60 15.45 -5.11
C ARG A 375 12.80 16.56 -6.14
N ALA A 376 11.96 16.62 -7.16
CA ALA A 376 11.98 17.68 -8.16
C ALA A 376 11.69 19.05 -7.52
N LEU A 377 10.64 19.16 -6.71
CA LEU A 377 10.31 20.40 -5.99
C LEU A 377 11.43 20.84 -5.05
N LYS A 378 12.09 19.90 -4.37
CA LYS A 378 13.28 20.19 -3.55
C LYS A 378 14.44 20.69 -4.39
N VAL A 379 14.72 20.06 -5.53
CA VAL A 379 15.78 20.49 -6.46
C VAL A 379 15.51 21.90 -7.00
N ILE A 380 14.26 22.20 -7.37
CA ILE A 380 13.87 23.55 -7.81
C ILE A 380 14.03 24.56 -6.68
N SER A 381 13.62 24.22 -5.46
CA SER A 381 13.81 25.08 -4.28
C SER A 381 15.30 25.38 -4.03
N ASP A 382 16.15 24.35 -4.06
CA ASP A 382 17.59 24.50 -3.84
C ASP A 382 18.25 25.33 -4.96
N LEU A 383 17.78 25.17 -6.21
CA LEU A 383 18.22 25.97 -7.35
C LEU A 383 17.83 27.44 -7.17
N CYS A 384 16.56 27.71 -6.81
CA CYS A 384 16.07 29.07 -6.60
C CYS A 384 16.81 29.76 -5.45
N LYS A 385 17.05 29.05 -4.33
CA LYS A 385 17.89 29.57 -3.24
C LYS A 385 19.28 29.94 -3.71
N LYS A 386 19.89 29.12 -4.57
CA LYS A 386 21.25 29.39 -5.07
C LYS A 386 21.29 30.54 -6.07
N LEU A 387 20.21 30.75 -6.82
CA LEU A 387 20.03 31.88 -7.74
C LEU A 387 19.56 33.16 -7.02
N GLU A 388 19.29 33.09 -5.71
CA GLU A 388 18.76 34.18 -4.89
C GLU A 388 17.43 34.71 -5.45
N ILE A 389 16.51 33.79 -5.81
CA ILE A 389 15.18 34.11 -6.33
C ILE A 389 14.08 33.47 -5.48
N ASP A 390 12.92 34.11 -5.43
CA ASP A 390 11.79 33.66 -4.63
C ASP A 390 11.20 32.37 -5.21
N PHE A 391 10.87 31.42 -4.33
CA PHE A 391 10.25 30.15 -4.69
C PHE A 391 9.11 29.81 -3.74
N GLU A 392 7.95 29.50 -4.30
CA GLU A 392 6.76 29.09 -3.58
C GLU A 392 6.11 27.90 -4.30
N ILE A 393 5.74 26.87 -3.54
CA ILE A 393 4.95 25.75 -4.05
C ILE A 393 3.49 26.19 -3.99
N ILE A 394 2.77 26.09 -5.11
CA ILE A 394 1.33 26.36 -5.15
C ILE A 394 0.63 25.01 -4.95
N ASP A 395 0.00 24.84 -3.79
CA ASP A 395 -0.90 23.72 -3.55
C ASP A 395 -2.03 23.77 -4.58
N THR A 396 -2.16 22.68 -5.34
CA THR A 396 -2.98 22.55 -6.55
C THR A 396 -3.94 21.40 -6.43
#